data_AF-A0A512CI26-F1
#
_entry.id   AF-A0A512CI26-F1
#
_cell.length_a   1.000
_cell.length_b   1.000
_cell.length_c   1.000
_cell.angle_alpha   90.00
_cell.angle_beta   90.00
_cell.angle_gamma   90.00
#
_symmetry.space_group_name_H-M   'P 1'
#
loop_
_entity.id
_entity.type
_entity.pdbx_description
1 polymer ?
#
loop_
_entity_poly.entity_id
_entity_poly.type
_entity_poly.pdbx_seq_one_letter_code
_entity_poly.pdbx_strand_id
1 'polypeptide(L)'
;MAKQNPWIIGILGLGVFLYLAWNNFEIPFAPWTKTAEIKAVITENALGYGPKGMGFVQIITITYQVGDSVYVQKEKLSQRVNKKEVGSKVLIEYAINNPGNFEIKGFLKH
;
A
#
# COMPACT_ATOMS: atom_id res chain seq x y z
N MET A 1 23.41 34.65 13.75
CA MET A 1 22.06 34.18 13.34
C MET A 1 21.57 35.07 12.21
N ALA A 2 21.42 34.53 10.99
CA ALA A 2 20.94 35.31 9.86
C ALA A 2 19.46 35.67 10.06
N LYS A 3 19.13 36.95 9.94
CA LYS A 3 17.77 37.47 10.07
C LYS A 3 16.99 37.02 8.82
N GLN A 4 16.13 36.01 8.95
CA GLN A 4 15.28 35.59 7.83
C GLN A 4 14.41 36.76 7.40
N ASN A 5 14.53 37.16 6.13
CA ASN A 5 13.79 38.28 5.58
C ASN A 5 12.34 37.83 5.30
N PRO A 6 11.33 38.39 5.97
CA PRO A 6 9.93 37.96 5.82
C PRO A 6 9.41 38.11 4.39
N TRP A 7 10.01 39.01 3.60
CA TRP A 7 9.68 39.19 2.19
C TRP A 7 10.04 37.98 1.32
N ILE A 8 11.07 37.22 1.69
CA ILE A 8 11.45 35.99 0.96
C ILE A 8 10.34 34.95 1.07
N ILE A 9 9.74 34.81 2.24
CA ILE A 9 8.60 33.90 2.48
C ILE A 9 7.39 34.37 1.66
N GLY A 10 7.12 35.68 1.64
CA GLY A 10 6.03 36.26 0.85
C GLY A 10 6.18 36.02 -0.65
N ILE A 11 7.38 36.23 -1.20
CA ILE A 11 7.67 36.01 -2.62
C ILE A 11 7.58 34.52 -2.99
N LEU A 12 8.12 33.64 -2.14
CA LEU A 12 8.02 32.19 -2.34
C LEU A 12 6.57 31.70 -2.30
N GLY A 13 5.79 32.17 -1.33
CA GLY A 13 4.38 31.83 -1.20
C GLY A 13 3.55 32.30 -2.41
N LEU A 14 3.79 33.53 -2.88
CA LEU A 14 3.14 34.07 -4.08
C LEU A 14 3.51 33.27 -5.34
N GLY A 15 4.79 32.88 -5.48
CA GLY A 15 5.25 32.07 -6.60
C GLY A 15 4.57 30.69 -6.65
N VAL A 16 4.47 30.00 -5.52
CA VAL A 16 3.76 28.71 -5.42
C VAL A 16 2.27 28.89 -5.71
N PHE A 17 1.65 29.95 -5.19
CA PHE A 17 0.23 30.23 -5.43
C PHE A 17 -0.07 30.49 -6.91
N LEU A 18 0.74 31.31 -7.58
CA LEU A 18 0.59 31.60 -9.01
C LEU A 18 0.80 30.35 -9.87
N TYR A 19 1.79 29.52 -9.52
CA TYR A 19 2.01 28.23 -10.19
C TYR A 19 0.81 27.29 -10.06
N LEU A 20 0.23 27.17 -8.86
CA LEU A 20 -0.97 26.35 -8.65
C LEU A 20 -2.19 26.95 -9.36
N ALA A 21 -2.37 28.26 -9.31
CA ALA A 21 -3.47 28.95 -9.99
C ALA A 21 -3.42 28.77 -11.52
N TRP A 22 -2.20 28.75 -12.10
CA TRP A 22 -2.00 28.44 -13.52
C TRP A 22 -2.43 27.02 -13.89
N ASN A 23 -2.34 26.08 -12.94
CA ASN A 23 -2.78 24.69 -13.10
C ASN A 23 -4.19 24.43 -12.55
N ASN A 24 -5.06 25.45 -12.45
CA ASN A 24 -6.41 25.34 -11.86
C ASN A 24 -6.45 24.77 -10.43
N PHE A 25 -5.37 24.97 -9.66
CA PHE A 25 -5.14 24.33 -8.36
C PHE A 25 -5.13 22.81 -8.38
N GLU A 26 -4.99 22.19 -9.56
CA GLU A 26 -4.73 20.77 -9.66
C GLU A 26 -3.34 20.49 -9.10
N ILE A 27 -3.28 19.62 -8.10
CA ILE A 27 -2.04 19.17 -7.49
C ILE A 27 -1.45 18.13 -8.46
N PRO A 28 -0.32 18.40 -9.15
CA PRO A 28 0.22 17.47 -10.16
C PRO A 28 0.73 16.15 -9.55
N PHE A 29 0.81 16.11 -8.21
CA PHE A 29 1.13 14.96 -7.40
C PHE A 29 -0.02 14.76 -6.41
N ALA A 30 -1.19 14.27 -6.84
CA ALA A 30 -2.20 13.82 -5.90
C ALA A 30 -1.64 12.59 -5.15
N PRO A 31 -1.32 12.67 -3.83
CA PRO A 31 -0.78 11.52 -3.09
C PRO A 31 -1.86 10.45 -2.83
N TRP A 32 -3.13 10.77 -3.13
CA TRP A 32 -4.28 9.90 -2.98
C TRP A 32 -4.37 8.97 -4.18
N THR A 33 -3.51 7.96 -4.19
CA THR A 33 -3.63 6.87 -5.17
C THR A 33 -5.00 6.26 -5.02
N LYS A 34 -5.80 6.23 -6.09
CA LYS A 34 -7.11 5.58 -6.02
C LYS A 34 -6.91 4.10 -5.71
N THR A 35 -7.52 3.64 -4.63
CA THR A 35 -7.47 2.25 -4.20
C THR A 35 -8.79 1.54 -4.46
N ALA A 36 -8.74 0.22 -4.58
CA ALA A 36 -9.91 -0.63 -4.67
C ALA A 36 -9.72 -1.88 -3.83
N GLU A 37 -10.83 -2.45 -3.35
CA GLU A 37 -10.81 -3.68 -2.55
C GLU A 37 -11.17 -4.89 -3.41
N ILE A 38 -10.47 -6.00 -3.17
CA ILE A 38 -10.77 -7.28 -3.80
C ILE A 38 -10.52 -8.44 -2.86
N LYS A 39 -11.27 -9.53 -3.10
CA LYS A 39 -11.06 -10.80 -2.42
C LYS A 39 -9.97 -11.59 -3.14
N ALA A 40 -8.92 -11.89 -2.40
CA ALA A 40 -7.82 -12.72 -2.82
C ALA A 40 -7.87 -14.09 -2.12
N VAL A 41 -7.16 -15.07 -2.68
CA VAL A 41 -7.07 -16.43 -2.13
C VAL A 41 -5.64 -16.75 -1.80
N ILE A 42 -5.41 -17.36 -0.63
CA ILE A 42 -4.10 -17.90 -0.27
C ILE A 42 -3.90 -19.21 -1.04
N THR A 43 -2.92 -19.25 -1.94
CA THR A 43 -2.62 -20.41 -2.79
C THR A 43 -1.48 -21.24 -2.24
N GLU A 44 -0.54 -20.63 -1.51
CA GLU A 44 0.55 -21.34 -0.86
C GLU A 44 0.80 -20.83 0.54
N ASN A 45 1.36 -21.70 1.36
CA ASN A 45 1.70 -21.41 2.74
C ASN A 45 3.02 -22.09 3.12
N ALA A 46 4.01 -21.29 3.49
CA ALA A 46 5.30 -21.75 3.98
C ALA A 46 5.60 -21.19 5.37
N LEU A 47 6.34 -21.95 6.17
CA LEU A 47 6.90 -21.46 7.43
C LEU A 47 8.32 -20.93 7.17
N GLY A 48 8.60 -19.73 7.67
CA GLY A 48 9.92 -19.14 7.68
C GLY A 48 10.41 -18.83 9.09
N TYR A 49 11.68 -18.47 9.21
CA TYR A 49 12.24 -18.02 10.48
C TYR A 49 11.92 -16.54 10.74
N GLY A 50 11.47 -16.26 11.96
CA GLY A 50 11.25 -14.91 12.45
C GLY A 50 12.54 -14.12 12.61
N PRO A 51 12.47 -12.78 12.58
CA PRO A 51 13.64 -11.94 12.82
C PRO A 51 14.28 -12.30 14.17
N LYS A 52 15.61 -12.43 14.18
CA LYS A 52 16.41 -12.71 15.38
C LYS A 52 16.00 -13.97 16.17
N GLY A 53 15.47 -15.00 15.50
CA GLY A 53 15.12 -16.26 16.15
C GLY A 53 13.86 -16.20 17.02
N MET A 54 13.06 -15.12 16.94
CA MET A 54 11.82 -14.96 17.69
C MET A 54 10.67 -15.80 17.09
N GLY A 55 10.86 -17.12 16.95
CA GLY A 55 9.84 -18.06 16.49
C GLY A 55 9.60 -18.10 14.98
N PHE A 56 8.53 -18.78 14.56
CA PHE A 56 8.19 -18.95 13.16
C PHE A 56 7.33 -17.80 12.64
N VAL A 57 7.54 -17.43 11.39
CA VAL A 57 6.69 -16.51 10.62
C VAL A 57 6.03 -17.29 9.51
N GLN A 58 4.80 -16.92 9.20
CA GLN A 58 4.11 -17.52 8.07
C GLN A 58 4.36 -16.67 6.83
N ILE A 59 4.71 -17.31 5.72
CA ILE A 59 4.85 -16.67 4.42
C ILE A 59 3.77 -17.25 3.53
N ILE A 60 2.87 -16.40 3.06
CA ILE A 60 1.73 -16.79 2.24
C ILE A 60 1.91 -16.30 0.81
N THR A 61 1.49 -17.10 -0.15
CA THR A 61 1.33 -16.66 -1.53
C THR A 61 -0.14 -16.36 -1.75
N ILE A 62 -0.44 -15.14 -2.17
CA ILE A 62 -1.79 -14.63 -2.41
C ILE A 62 -1.98 -14.49 -3.92
N THR A 63 -3.10 -14.98 -4.42
CA THR A 63 -3.51 -14.84 -5.82
C THR A 63 -4.83 -14.10 -5.92
N TYR A 64 -4.89 -13.13 -6.83
CA TYR A 64 -6.08 -12.32 -7.09
C TYR A 64 -6.13 -11.90 -8.56
N GLN A 65 -7.33 -11.59 -9.04
CA GLN A 65 -7.58 -11.23 -10.43
C GLN A 65 -8.07 -9.79 -10.52
N VAL A 66 -7.41 -8.95 -11.29
CA VAL A 66 -7.84 -7.56 -11.57
C VAL A 66 -8.08 -7.44 -13.06
N GLY A 67 -9.36 -7.32 -13.46
CA GLY A 67 -9.77 -7.38 -14.86
C GLY A 67 -9.38 -8.73 -15.49
N ASP A 68 -8.63 -8.69 -16.59
CA ASP A 68 -8.15 -9.89 -17.31
C ASP A 68 -6.78 -10.39 -16.82
N SER A 69 -6.19 -9.76 -15.80
CA SER A 69 -4.85 -10.07 -15.30
C SER A 69 -4.90 -10.76 -13.94
N VAL A 70 -4.10 -11.82 -13.79
CA VAL A 70 -3.91 -12.53 -12.53
C VAL A 70 -2.60 -12.09 -11.90
N TYR A 71 -2.66 -11.71 -10.63
CA TYR A 71 -1.51 -11.30 -9.83
C TYR A 71 -1.23 -12.35 -8.77
N VAL A 72 0.05 -12.65 -8.59
CA VAL A 72 0.55 -13.62 -7.61
C VAL A 72 1.64 -12.93 -6.82
N GLN A 73 1.49 -12.88 -5.50
CA GLN A 73 2.44 -12.17 -4.65
C GLN A 73 2.64 -12.89 -3.33
N LYS A 74 3.87 -12.82 -2.84
CA LYS A 74 4.32 -13.48 -1.62
C LYS A 74 4.44 -12.47 -0.51
N GLU A 75 3.72 -12.70 0.59
CA GLU A 75 3.66 -11.77 1.72
C GLU A 75 4.01 -12.49 3.02
N LYS A 76 4.80 -11.83 3.86
CA LYS A 76 5.18 -12.35 5.18
C LYS A 76 4.18 -11.84 6.22
N LEU A 77 3.43 -12.76 6.83
CA LEU A 77 2.51 -12.42 7.90
C LEU A 77 3.26 -12.09 9.19
N SER A 78 2.69 -11.13 9.92
CA SER A 78 3.12 -10.84 11.29
C SER A 78 2.88 -12.04 12.20
N GLN A 79 3.77 -12.24 13.17
CA GLN A 79 3.69 -13.32 14.16
C GLN A 79 2.43 -13.26 15.03
N ARG A 80 1.79 -12.08 15.12
CA ARG A 80 0.54 -11.89 15.87
C ARG A 80 -0.69 -12.42 15.13
N VAL A 81 -0.55 -12.77 13.85
CA VAL A 81 -1.65 -13.29 13.04
C VAL A 81 -1.68 -14.81 13.19
N ASN A 82 -2.84 -15.35 13.55
CA ASN A 82 -3.05 -16.79 13.62
C ASN A 82 -2.75 -17.46 12.28
N LYS A 83 -2.24 -18.69 12.34
CA LYS A 83 -1.92 -19.49 11.16
C LYS A 83 -3.09 -19.49 10.16
N LYS A 84 -2.80 -19.18 8.90
CA LYS A 84 -3.76 -19.19 7.80
C LYS A 84 -3.59 -20.45 6.96
N GLU A 85 -4.68 -20.96 6.43
CA GLU A 85 -4.67 -22.17 5.59
C GLU A 85 -4.74 -21.80 4.12
N VAL A 86 -4.21 -22.67 3.27
CA VAL A 86 -4.39 -22.58 1.82
C VAL A 86 -5.89 -22.67 1.51
N GLY A 87 -6.37 -21.85 0.59
CA GLY A 87 -7.79 -21.70 0.26
C GLY A 87 -8.52 -20.62 1.07
N SER A 88 -7.90 -20.12 2.16
CA SER A 88 -8.49 -19.02 2.93
C SER A 88 -8.61 -17.76 2.08
N LYS A 89 -9.73 -17.04 2.23
CA LYS A 89 -9.98 -15.77 1.54
C LYS A 89 -9.46 -14.59 2.35
N VAL A 90 -8.85 -13.64 1.67
CA VAL A 90 -8.26 -12.42 2.24
C VAL A 90 -8.85 -11.23 1.51
N LEU A 91 -9.17 -10.17 2.25
CA LEU A 91 -9.54 -8.89 1.67
C LEU A 91 -8.26 -8.05 1.53
N ILE A 92 -7.93 -7.70 0.30
CA ILE A 92 -6.79 -6.82 -0.01
C ILE A 92 -7.31 -5.50 -0.59
N GLU A 93 -6.63 -4.42 -0.26
CA GLU A 93 -6.79 -3.13 -0.91
C GLU A 93 -5.58 -2.94 -1.84
N TYR A 94 -5.81 -2.66 -3.12
CA TYR A 94 -4.74 -2.44 -4.10
C TYR A 94 -4.83 -1.06 -4.73
N ALA A 95 -3.69 -0.52 -5.15
CA ALA A 95 -3.64 0.71 -5.93
C ALA A 95 -4.10 0.44 -7.37
N ILE A 96 -5.13 1.15 -7.86
CA ILE A 96 -5.67 0.93 -9.21
C ILE A 96 -4.61 1.14 -10.29
N ASN A 97 -3.73 2.13 -10.11
CA ASN A 97 -2.66 2.44 -11.06
C ASN A 97 -1.45 1.49 -10.95
N ASN A 98 -1.37 0.68 -9.89
CA ASN A 98 -0.33 -0.32 -9.68
C ASN A 98 -0.88 -1.50 -8.86
N PRO A 99 -1.59 -2.45 -9.49
CA PRO A 99 -2.27 -3.53 -8.78
C PRO A 99 -1.36 -4.47 -8.00
N GLY A 100 -0.04 -4.47 -8.26
CA GLY A 100 0.96 -5.21 -7.47
C GLY A 100 1.32 -4.52 -6.15
N ASN A 101 0.88 -3.28 -5.92
CA ASN A 101 0.97 -2.63 -4.63
C ASN A 101 -0.36 -2.81 -3.89
N PHE A 102 -0.37 -3.67 -2.88
CA PHE A 102 -1.55 -3.93 -2.07
C PHE A 102 -1.25 -3.96 -0.57
N GLU A 103 -2.29 -3.79 0.22
CA GLU A 103 -2.31 -3.96 1.67
C GLU A 103 -3.38 -4.98 2.07
N ILE A 104 -3.07 -5.85 3.03
CA ILE A 104 -4.05 -6.80 3.59
C ILE A 104 -4.93 -6.05 4.60
N LYS A 105 -6.21 -5.83 4.27
CA LYS A 105 -7.18 -5.23 5.19
C LYS A 105 -7.71 -6.20 6.22
N GLY A 106 -7.85 -7.47 5.84
CA GLY A 106 -8.37 -8.47 6.77
C GLY A 106 -8.46 -9.87 6.20
N PHE A 107 -8.63 -10.83 7.09
CA PHE A 107 -8.86 -12.23 6.74
C PHE A 107 -10.35 -12.51 6.89
N LEU A 108 -10.97 -13.03 5.82
CA LEU A 108 -12.36 -13.44 5.87
C LEU A 108 -12.43 -14.78 6.61
N LYS A 109 -13.33 -14.89 7.60
CA LYS A 109 -13.61 -16.18 8.24
C LYS A 109 -14.35 -17.08 7.25
N HIS A 110 -14.01 -18.36 7.31
CA HIS A 110 -14.65 -19.42 6.57
C HIS A 110 -16.09 -19.66 7.03
#